data_AF-A0A974P5Z7-F1
#
_entry.id   AF-A0A974P5Z7-F1
#
_cell.length_a   1.000
_cell.length_b   1.000
_cell.length_c   1.000
_cell.angle_alpha   90.00
_cell.angle_beta   90.00
_cell.angle_gamma   90.00
#
_symmetry.space_group_name_H-M   'P 1'
#
loop_
_entity.id
_entity.type
_entity.pdbx_description
1 polymer ?
#
loop_
_entity_poly.entity_id
_entity_poly.type
_entity_poly.pdbx_seq_one_letter_code
_entity_poly.pdbx_strand_id
1 'polypeptide(L)'
;MEGARHLSPYLGDRMSAGRVLDKAVFVRELLPQDLKLEFETLTPPEAISSARFLAGVVGRAHGRQMDGETRARWTAELDRNRSKSLDAPSWLWSSVVELLASHETAYLEHCRRYAEVAA
;
A
#
# COMPACT_ATOMS: atom_id res chain seq x y z
N MET A 1 -9.67 -16.47 -9.20
CA MET A 1 -8.85 -16.41 -7.97
C MET A 1 -7.39 -16.13 -8.27
N GLU A 2 -6.81 -16.73 -9.32
CA GLU A 2 -5.42 -16.53 -9.76
C GLU A 2 -4.94 -15.07 -9.72
N GLY A 3 -5.67 -14.15 -10.37
CA GLY A 3 -5.27 -12.73 -10.47
C GLY A 3 -5.22 -12.01 -9.11
N ALA A 4 -6.14 -12.29 -8.20
CA ALA A 4 -6.16 -11.70 -6.86
C ALA A 4 -4.99 -12.20 -5.99
N ARG A 5 -4.65 -13.49 -6.11
CA ARG A 5 -3.49 -14.09 -5.42
C ARG A 5 -2.15 -13.50 -5.91
N HIS A 6 -2.05 -13.18 -7.19
CA HIS A 6 -0.88 -12.50 -7.75
C HIS A 6 -0.76 -11.04 -7.29
N LEU A 7 -1.89 -10.33 -7.16
CA LEU A 7 -1.92 -8.93 -6.68
C LEU A 7 -1.66 -8.80 -5.19
N SER A 8 -1.99 -9.81 -4.39
CA SER A 8 -1.80 -9.79 -2.94
C SER A 8 -1.35 -11.15 -2.42
N PRO A 9 -0.04 -11.45 -2.46
CA PRO A 9 0.47 -12.77 -2.11
C PRO A 9 0.14 -13.19 -0.67
N TYR A 10 0.02 -12.22 0.25
CA TYR A 10 -0.35 -12.48 1.64
C TYR A 10 -1.83 -12.80 1.85
N LEU A 11 -2.68 -12.66 0.82
CA LEU A 11 -4.08 -13.08 0.88
C LEU A 11 -4.25 -14.60 0.78
N GLY A 12 -3.28 -15.32 0.18
CA GLY A 12 -3.22 -16.78 0.18
C GLY A 12 -4.55 -17.49 -0.14
N ASP A 13 -4.91 -18.46 0.71
CA ASP A 13 -6.15 -19.26 0.63
C ASP A 13 -7.34 -18.63 1.37
N ARG A 14 -7.22 -17.38 1.84
CA ARG A 14 -8.24 -16.67 2.64
C ARG A 14 -9.26 -15.88 1.81
N MET A 15 -9.25 -16.08 0.50
CA MET A 15 -10.24 -15.56 -0.43
C MET A 15 -11.05 -16.72 -1.02
N SER A 16 -12.37 -16.56 -1.04
CA SER A 16 -13.31 -17.50 -1.65
C SER A 16 -14.19 -16.78 -2.67
N ALA A 17 -14.56 -17.49 -3.74
CA ALA A 17 -15.55 -17.00 -4.70
C ALA A 17 -16.96 -17.45 -4.27
N GLY A 18 -17.95 -16.59 -4.39
CA GLY A 18 -19.32 -16.88 -3.98
C GLY A 18 -20.36 -16.05 -4.72
N ARG A 19 -21.62 -16.17 -4.27
CA ARG A 19 -22.74 -15.38 -4.77
C ARG A 19 -23.47 -14.70 -3.62
N VAL A 20 -23.83 -13.43 -3.79
CA VAL A 20 -24.70 -12.67 -2.88
C VAL A 20 -25.77 -12.01 -3.73
N LEU A 21 -27.05 -12.31 -3.45
CA LEU A 21 -28.20 -11.83 -4.24
C LEU A 21 -27.99 -12.07 -5.75
N ASP A 22 -27.59 -13.29 -6.11
CA ASP A 22 -27.22 -13.73 -7.46
C ASP A 22 -26.05 -13.01 -8.15
N LYS A 23 -25.41 -12.05 -7.48
CA LYS A 23 -24.20 -11.39 -7.99
C LYS A 23 -22.96 -12.18 -7.59
N ALA A 24 -22.09 -12.45 -8.57
CA ALA A 24 -20.79 -13.06 -8.29
C ALA A 24 -19.92 -12.09 -7.48
N VAL A 25 -19.41 -12.57 -6.35
CA VAL A 25 -18.56 -11.78 -5.44
C VAL A 25 -17.33 -12.58 -5.04
N PHE A 26 -16.31 -11.88 -4.57
CA PHE A 26 -15.19 -12.47 -3.85
C PHE A 26 -15.33 -12.10 -2.38
N VAL A 27 -15.30 -13.09 -1.50
CA VAL A 27 -15.34 -12.92 -0.05
C VAL A 27 -13.94 -13.16 0.49
N ARG A 28 -13.50 -12.28 1.39
CA ARG A 28 -12.17 -12.30 2.00
C ARG A 28 -12.34 -12.37 3.51
N GLU A 29 -11.72 -13.35 4.14
CA GLU A 29 -11.58 -13.35 5.59
C GLU A 29 -10.63 -12.22 6.00
N LEU A 30 -11.05 -11.35 6.92
CA LEU A 30 -10.21 -10.30 7.49
C LEU A 30 -9.66 -10.76 8.84
N LEU A 31 -8.33 -10.83 8.96
CA LEU A 31 -7.68 -10.95 10.26
C LEU A 31 -7.48 -9.55 10.86
N PRO A 32 -7.19 -9.42 12.15
CA PRO A 32 -6.99 -8.12 12.79
C PRO A 32 -5.96 -7.24 12.08
N GLN A 33 -4.89 -7.83 11.54
CA GLN A 33 -3.87 -7.14 10.75
C GLN A 33 -4.32 -6.66 9.36
N ASP A 34 -5.49 -7.10 8.87
CA ASP A 34 -6.07 -6.69 7.59
C ASP A 34 -7.09 -5.56 7.71
N LEU A 35 -7.40 -5.15 8.94
CA LEU A 35 -8.22 -3.98 9.22
C LEU A 35 -7.44 -2.72 8.83
N LYS A 36 -8.20 -1.71 8.38
CA LYS A 36 -7.67 -0.37 8.17
C LYS A 36 -7.07 0.11 9.48
N LEU A 37 -5.81 0.58 9.46
CA LEU A 37 -5.21 1.17 10.66
C LEU A 37 -5.96 2.45 11.00
N GLU A 38 -6.61 2.46 12.15
CA GLU A 38 -7.18 3.66 12.76
C GLU A 38 -6.11 4.28 13.65
N PHE A 39 -5.26 5.14 13.08
CA PHE A 39 -4.14 5.75 13.81
C PHE A 39 -4.61 6.59 15.02
N GLU A 40 -5.86 7.04 15.01
CA GLU A 40 -6.51 7.76 16.12
C GLU A 40 -6.66 6.89 17.38
N THR A 41 -6.70 5.56 17.23
CA THR A 41 -6.82 4.62 18.36
C THR A 41 -5.48 4.07 18.83
N LEU A 42 -4.37 4.42 18.15
CA LEU A 42 -3.03 3.92 18.47
C LEU A 42 -2.30 4.87 19.41
N THR A 43 -1.58 4.31 20.38
CA THR A 43 -0.58 5.09 21.12
C THR A 43 0.58 5.47 20.19
N PRO A 44 1.34 6.54 20.49
CA PRO A 44 2.47 6.94 19.66
C PRO A 44 3.49 5.81 19.38
N PRO A 45 3.87 4.95 20.35
CA PRO A 45 4.74 3.80 20.08
C PRO A 45 4.15 2.79 19.09
N GLU A 46 2.86 2.51 19.19
CA GLU A 46 2.16 1.58 18.30
C GLU A 46 2.05 2.15 16.88
N ALA A 47 1.76 3.46 16.77
CA ALA A 47 1.76 4.16 15.49
C ALA A 47 3.13 4.13 14.82
N ILE A 48 4.22 4.37 15.57
CA ILE A 48 5.60 4.30 15.06
C ILE A 48 5.95 2.87 14.63
N SER A 49 5.57 1.86 15.42
CA SER A 49 5.82 0.45 15.08
C SER A 49 5.10 0.06 13.78
N SER A 50 3.83 0.44 13.66
CA SER A 50 3.01 0.21 12.47
C SER A 50 3.59 0.91 11.24
N ALA A 51 4.00 2.17 11.38
CA ALA A 51 4.65 2.92 10.30
C ALA A 51 5.95 2.24 9.83
N ARG A 52 6.79 1.76 10.75
CA ARG A 52 8.02 1.01 10.40
C ARG A 52 7.72 -0.29 9.67
N PHE A 53 6.73 -1.04 10.12
CA PHE A 53 6.32 -2.27 9.46
C PHE A 53 5.85 -2.00 8.03
N LEU A 54 4.94 -1.03 7.85
CA LEU A 54 4.40 -0.64 6.55
C LEU A 54 5.48 -0.10 5.62
N ALA A 55 6.37 0.77 6.11
CA ALA A 55 7.53 1.24 5.35
C ALA A 55 8.41 0.08 4.87
N GLY A 56 8.59 -0.95 5.70
CA GLY A 56 9.30 -2.17 5.32
C GLY A 56 8.59 -2.96 4.22
N VAL A 57 7.26 -3.05 4.26
CA VAL A 57 6.48 -3.70 3.18
C VAL A 57 6.65 -2.95 1.86
N VAL A 58 6.46 -1.63 1.87
CA VAL A 58 6.60 -0.77 0.68
C VAL A 58 8.03 -0.79 0.15
N GLY A 59 9.03 -0.62 1.01
CA GLY A 59 10.44 -0.64 0.63
C GLY A 59 10.87 -1.97 0.02
N ARG A 60 10.42 -3.11 0.57
CA ARG A 60 10.66 -4.43 -0.03
C ARG A 60 9.98 -4.59 -1.39
N ALA A 61 8.74 -4.10 -1.53
CA ALA A 61 8.02 -4.17 -2.79
C ALA A 61 8.69 -3.33 -3.88
N HIS A 62 9.09 -2.10 -3.56
CA HIS A 62 9.79 -1.21 -4.47
C HIS A 62 11.15 -1.79 -4.88
N GLY A 63 11.92 -2.32 -3.92
CA GLY A 63 13.21 -2.96 -4.20
C GLY A 63 13.13 -4.21 -5.09
N ARG A 64 11.96 -4.87 -5.22
CA ARG A 64 11.73 -5.97 -6.17
C ARG A 64 11.45 -5.48 -7.59
N GLN A 65 11.10 -4.22 -7.77
CA GLN A 65 10.86 -3.60 -9.09
C GLN A 65 12.15 -3.04 -9.71
N MET A 66 13.27 -3.13 -9.00
CA MET A 66 14.58 -2.65 -9.41
C MET A 66 15.52 -3.80 -9.76
N ASP A 67 16.39 -3.60 -10.73
CA ASP A 67 17.58 -4.44 -10.90
C ASP A 67 18.57 -4.26 -9.74
N GLY A 68 19.58 -5.14 -9.66
CA GLY A 68 20.54 -5.14 -8.56
C GLY A 68 21.36 -3.85 -8.44
N GLU A 69 21.75 -3.26 -9.58
CA GLU A 69 22.55 -2.04 -9.62
C GLU A 69 21.74 -0.82 -9.17
N THR A 70 20.53 -0.65 -9.70
CA THR A 70 19.60 0.41 -9.33
C THR A 70 19.27 0.34 -7.85
N ARG A 71 19.02 -0.87 -7.33
CA ARG A 71 18.74 -1.08 -5.91
C ARG A 71 19.93 -0.68 -5.04
N ALA A 72 21.15 -1.08 -5.41
CA ALA A 72 22.37 -0.75 -4.66
C ALA A 72 22.62 0.77 -4.62
N ARG A 73 22.48 1.44 -5.77
CA ARG A 73 22.61 2.90 -5.86
C ARG A 73 21.57 3.62 -5.01
N TRP A 74 20.32 3.15 -5.05
CA TRP A 74 19.23 3.72 -4.25
C TRP A 74 19.48 3.57 -2.74
N THR A 75 19.89 2.39 -2.28
CA THR A 75 20.24 2.18 -0.86
C THR A 75 21.38 3.10 -0.41
N ALA A 76 22.43 3.25 -1.23
CA ALA A 76 23.54 4.15 -0.90
C ALA A 76 23.13 5.63 -0.83
N GLU A 77 22.13 6.06 -1.60
CA GLU A 77 21.56 7.41 -1.50
C GLU A 77 20.75 7.60 -0.22
N LEU A 78 19.93 6.61 0.16
CA LEU A 78 19.14 6.65 1.39
C LEU A 78 20.03 6.68 2.64
N ASP A 79 21.10 5.88 2.67
CA ASP A 79 22.02 5.82 3.82
C ASP A 79 22.81 7.12 3.99
N ARG A 80 23.20 7.77 2.88
CA ARG A 80 23.90 9.07 2.91
C ARG A 80 23.04 10.19 3.53
N ASN A 81 21.74 10.15 3.30
CA ASN A 81 20.80 11.20 3.74
C ASN A 81 20.01 10.81 5.01
N ARG A 82 20.38 9.72 5.69
CA ARG A 82 19.68 9.24 6.89
C ARG A 82 20.00 10.11 8.11
N SER A 83 19.16 11.12 8.37
CA SER A 83 19.24 11.93 9.59
C SER A 83 18.92 11.12 10.85
N LYS A 84 19.67 11.36 11.94
CA LYS A 84 19.40 10.80 13.29
C LYS A 84 18.30 11.56 14.03
N SER A 85 18.03 12.82 13.68
CA SER A 85 16.86 13.58 14.12
C SER A 85 15.84 13.61 12.99
N LEU A 86 14.72 12.94 13.18
CA LEU A 86 13.64 12.89 12.22
C LEU A 86 12.92 14.25 12.19
N ASP A 87 13.42 15.18 11.38
CA ASP A 87 12.53 16.05 10.61
C ASP A 87 12.33 15.32 9.29
N ALA A 88 11.12 14.84 9.00
CA ALA A 88 10.84 14.23 7.71
C ALA A 88 11.27 15.22 6.62
N PRO A 89 12.20 14.86 5.72
CA PRO A 89 12.69 15.81 4.74
C PRO A 89 11.52 16.40 3.96
N SER A 90 11.50 17.73 3.78
CA SER A 90 10.38 18.41 3.13
C SER A 90 10.07 17.83 1.74
N TRP A 91 11.10 17.36 1.02
CA TRP A 91 10.92 16.66 -0.26
C TRP A 91 10.10 15.37 -0.11
N LEU A 92 10.30 14.58 0.96
CA LEU A 92 9.60 13.32 1.17
C LEU A 92 8.13 13.59 1.45
N TRP A 93 7.84 14.60 2.28
CA TRP A 93 6.47 15.04 2.53
C TRP A 93 5.79 15.49 1.24
N SER A 94 6.41 16.40 0.48
CA SER A 94 5.86 16.88 -0.79
C SER A 94 5.63 15.74 -1.78
N SER A 95 6.61 14.84 -1.96
CA SER A 95 6.46 13.69 -2.85
C SER A 95 5.35 12.74 -2.41
N VAL A 96 5.17 12.48 -1.11
CA VAL A 96 4.08 11.62 -0.61
C VAL A 96 2.72 12.25 -0.84
N VAL A 97 2.58 13.56 -0.56
CA VAL A 97 1.33 14.30 -0.78
C VAL A 97 0.98 14.32 -2.27
N GLU A 98 1.94 14.62 -3.15
CA GLU A 98 1.74 14.60 -4.60
C GLU A 98 1.34 13.21 -5.11
N LEU A 99 1.99 12.15 -4.61
CA LEU A 99 1.66 10.77 -5.01
C LEU A 99 0.26 10.36 -4.56
N LEU A 100 -0.15 10.73 -3.34
CA LEU A 100 -1.49 10.49 -2.83
C LEU A 100 -2.54 11.23 -3.64
N ALA A 101 -2.31 12.51 -3.96
CA ALA A 101 -3.21 13.30 -4.79
C ALA A 101 -3.38 12.67 -6.18
N SER A 102 -2.26 12.31 -6.83
CA SER A 102 -2.27 11.65 -8.14
C SER A 102 -3.03 10.31 -8.09
N HIS A 103 -2.82 9.51 -7.04
CA HIS A 103 -3.51 8.24 -6.86
C HIS A 103 -5.02 8.42 -6.70
N GLU A 104 -5.45 9.36 -5.85
CA GLU A 104 -6.87 9.62 -5.59
C GLU A 104 -7.58 10.13 -6.85
N THR A 105 -6.96 11.06 -7.58
CA THR A 105 -7.50 11.53 -8.88
C THR A 105 -7.68 10.38 -9.85
N ALA A 106 -6.66 9.54 -10.04
CA ALA A 106 -6.72 8.41 -10.96
C ALA A 106 -7.78 7.37 -10.53
N TYR A 107 -7.92 7.12 -9.23
CA TYR A 107 -8.94 6.23 -8.67
C TYR A 107 -10.36 6.75 -8.95
N LEU A 108 -10.63 8.03 -8.69
CA LEU A 108 -11.95 8.64 -8.94
C LEU A 108 -12.28 8.68 -10.44
N GLU A 109 -11.31 8.97 -11.31
CA GLU A 109 -11.50 8.90 -12.76
C GLU A 109 -11.78 7.47 -13.25
N HIS A 110 -11.13 6.47 -12.67
CA HIS A 110 -11.45 5.07 -12.93
C HIS A 110 -12.88 4.74 -12.51
N CYS A 111 -13.27 5.09 -11.28
CA CYS A 111 -14.63 4.89 -10.78
C CYS A 111 -15.67 5.57 -11.68
N ARG A 112 -15.44 6.83 -12.10
CA ARG A 112 -16.33 7.55 -13.02
C ARG A 112 -16.54 6.79 -14.33
N ARG A 113 -15.45 6.39 -15.00
CA ARG A 113 -15.51 5.65 -16.26
C ARG A 113 -16.27 4.32 -16.14
N TYR A 114 -16.07 3.58 -15.06
CA TYR A 114 -16.74 2.30 -14.86
C TYR A 114 -18.20 2.44 -14.43
N ALA A 115 -18.55 3.48 -13.67
CA ALA A 115 -19.93 3.81 -13.37
C ALA A 115 -20.70 4.19 -14.65
N GLU A 116 -20.06 4.90 -15.58
CA GLU A 116 -20.64 5.27 -16.88
C GLU A 116 -20.85 4.07 -17.82
N VAL A 117 -20.01 3.03 -17.73
CA VAL A 117 -20.13 1.80 -18.56
C VAL A 117 -21.18 0.83 -17.99
N ALA A 118 -21.53 0.93 -16.71
CA ALA A 118 -22.49 0.05 -16.04
C ALA A 118 -23.94 0.58 -16.03
N ALA A 119 -24.18 1.77 -16.61
CA ALA A 119 -25.48 2.40 -16.78
C ALA A 119 -26.02 2.17 -18.20
#